data_AF-A0PLK8-F1
#
_entry.id   AF-A0PLK8-F1
#
_cell.length_a   1.000
_cell.length_b   1.000
_cell.length_c   1.000
_cell.angle_alpha   90.00
_cell.angle_beta   90.00
_cell.angle_gamma   90.00
#
_symmetry.space_group_name_H-M   'P 1'
#
loop_
_entity.id
_entity.type
_entity.pdbx_description
1 polymer ?
#
loop_
_entity_poly.entity_id
_entity_poly.type
_entity_poly.pdbx_seq_one_letter_code
_entity_poly.pdbx_strand_id
1 'polypeptide(L)'
;MQSEQRGDAMVIHGLRETLVSTGGFPELLTADQVSALLGVSAATLNRWAALRETTGEQIGPPCYTLSERVRRWDATEVRSWLKQVRR
;
A
#
# COMPACT_ATOMS: atom_id res chain seq x y z
N MET A 1 21.99 -18.41 14.69
CA MET A 1 21.16 -18.80 13.54
C MET A 1 20.25 -17.62 13.23
N GLN A 2 20.73 -16.67 12.42
CA GLN A 2 20.00 -15.46 12.00
C GLN A 2 19.87 -15.52 10.48
N SER A 3 18.86 -16.23 9.98
CA SER A 3 18.66 -16.38 8.54
C SER A 3 17.19 -16.62 8.19
N GLU A 4 16.29 -15.72 8.57
CA GLU A 4 14.88 -15.83 8.13
C GLU A 4 14.24 -14.46 7.88
N GLN A 5 14.93 -13.60 7.13
CA GLN A 5 14.37 -12.34 6.62
C GLN A 5 14.70 -12.08 5.14
N ARG A 6 14.83 -13.14 4.32
CA ARG A 6 15.21 -13.02 2.90
C ARG A 6 14.14 -13.46 1.89
N GLY A 7 12.95 -13.84 2.34
CA GLY A 7 11.85 -14.30 1.46
C GLY A 7 10.83 -13.23 1.05
N ASP A 8 10.65 -12.18 1.85
CA ASP A 8 9.57 -11.20 1.67
C ASP A 8 9.82 -10.23 0.50
N ALA A 9 11.08 -9.77 0.34
CA ALA A 9 11.45 -8.79 -0.68
C ALA A 9 11.33 -9.30 -2.14
N MET A 10 11.40 -10.62 -2.37
CA MET A 10 11.34 -11.19 -3.72
C MET A 10 9.90 -11.33 -4.24
N VAL A 11 8.94 -11.59 -3.35
CA VAL A 11 7.50 -11.65 -3.70
C VAL A 11 6.97 -10.24 -4.01
N ILE A 12 7.44 -9.24 -3.26
CA ILE A 12 7.09 -7.82 -3.43
C ILE A 12 7.51 -7.28 -4.81
N HIS A 13 8.69 -7.68 -5.31
CA HIS A 13 9.16 -7.28 -6.63
C HIS A 13 8.31 -7.89 -7.76
N GLY A 14 7.92 -9.16 -7.63
CA GLY A 14 7.10 -9.86 -8.63
C GLY A 14 5.68 -9.30 -8.74
N LEU A 15 5.10 -8.81 -7.64
CA LEU A 15 3.77 -8.18 -7.64
C LEU A 15 3.76 -6.85 -8.39
N ARG A 16 4.79 -6.01 -8.20
CA ARG A 16 4.95 -4.75 -8.93
C ARG A 16 5.09 -4.99 -10.43
N GLU A 17 5.94 -5.94 -10.81
CA GLU A 17 6.14 -6.35 -12.22
C GLU A 17 4.85 -6.89 -12.83
N THR A 18 4.12 -7.73 -12.10
CA THR A 18 2.83 -8.30 -12.56
C THR A 18 1.77 -7.23 -12.76
N LEU A 19 1.63 -6.28 -11.82
CA LEU A 19 0.67 -5.18 -11.95
C LEU A 19 1.01 -4.25 -13.12
N VAL A 20 2.30 -4.04 -13.39
CA VAL A 20 2.79 -3.28 -14.56
C VAL A 20 2.55 -4.06 -15.86
N SER A 21 2.86 -5.36 -15.92
CA SER A 21 2.74 -6.19 -17.12
C SER A 21 1.30 -6.53 -17.51
N THR A 22 0.38 -6.66 -16.56
CA THR A 22 -1.01 -7.07 -16.86
C THR A 22 -1.85 -5.90 -17.41
N GLY A 23 -1.34 -4.65 -17.37
CA GLY A 23 -2.03 -3.47 -17.92
C GLY A 23 -3.31 -3.05 -17.18
N GLY A 24 -3.92 -3.92 -16.38
CA GLY A 24 -5.07 -3.65 -15.52
C GLY A 24 -4.64 -3.65 -14.07
N PHE A 25 -4.30 -2.47 -13.54
CA PHE A 25 -4.27 -2.32 -12.08
C PHE A 25 -5.71 -2.49 -11.59
N PRO A 26 -5.98 -3.35 -10.61
CA PRO A 26 -7.27 -3.31 -9.94
C PRO A 26 -7.42 -1.90 -9.36
N GLU A 27 -8.58 -1.27 -9.62
CA GLU A 27 -8.87 0.08 -9.16
C GLU A 27 -8.66 0.18 -7.64
N LEU A 28 -9.00 -0.89 -6.92
CA LEU A 28 -8.85 -1.02 -5.48
C LEU A 28 -7.73 -2.01 -5.07
N LEU A 29 -6.61 -1.47 -4.63
CA LEU A 29 -5.43 -2.19 -4.14
C LEU A 29 -5.60 -2.67 -2.69
N THR A 30 -5.00 -3.82 -2.39
CA THR A 30 -4.83 -4.31 -1.01
C THR A 30 -3.69 -3.61 -0.29
N ALA A 31 -3.66 -3.72 1.04
CA ALA A 31 -2.54 -3.20 1.84
C ALA A 31 -1.17 -3.77 1.41
N ASP A 32 -1.13 -5.03 0.97
CA ASP A 32 0.08 -5.70 0.48
C ASP A 32 0.57 -5.10 -0.85
N GLN A 33 -0.34 -4.87 -1.80
CA GLN A 33 -0.02 -4.23 -3.08
C GLN A 33 0.49 -2.79 -2.89
N VAL A 34 -0.11 -2.03 -1.99
CA VAL A 34 0.32 -0.66 -1.67
C VAL A 34 1.65 -0.68 -0.91
N SER A 35 1.84 -1.64 -0.01
CA SER A 35 3.09 -1.88 0.71
C SER A 35 4.25 -2.09 -0.27
N ALA A 36 4.03 -2.92 -1.29
CA ALA A 36 4.98 -3.13 -2.38
C ALA A 36 5.30 -1.87 -3.19
N LEU A 37 4.30 -1.02 -3.43
CA LEU A 37 4.48 0.23 -4.19
C LEU A 37 5.22 1.31 -3.41
N LEU A 38 4.95 1.42 -2.11
CA LEU A 38 5.53 2.46 -1.24
C LEU A 38 6.86 2.02 -0.61
N GLY A 39 7.16 0.72 -0.58
CA GLY A 39 8.32 0.18 0.14
C GLY A 39 8.18 0.24 1.67
N VAL A 40 6.95 0.28 2.18
CA VAL A 40 6.62 0.30 3.62
C VAL A 40 5.76 -0.89 3.96
N SER A 41 5.89 -1.46 5.15
CA SER A 41 5.10 -2.62 5.56
C SER A 41 3.59 -2.34 5.58
N ALA A 42 2.77 -3.36 5.28
CA ALA A 42 1.31 -3.28 5.41
C ALA A 42 0.83 -2.87 6.82
N ALA A 43 1.58 -3.19 7.88
CA ALA A 43 1.30 -2.72 9.24
C ALA A 43 1.41 -1.20 9.38
N THR A 44 2.38 -0.58 8.71
CA THR A 44 2.54 0.88 8.66
C THR A 44 1.36 1.54 7.96
N LEU A 45 0.89 0.96 6.85
CA LEU A 45 -0.30 1.46 6.14
C LEU A 45 -1.56 1.38 7.01
N ASN A 46 -1.76 0.28 7.74
CA ASN A 46 -2.88 0.16 8.66
C ASN A 46 -2.78 1.16 9.83
N ARG A 47 -1.57 1.42 10.34
CA ARG A 47 -1.36 2.45 11.37
C ARG A 47 -1.71 3.83 10.84
N TRP A 48 -1.28 4.18 9.63
CA TRP A 48 -1.63 5.47 9.01
C TRP A 48 -3.13 5.62 8.80
N ALA A 49 -3.81 4.57 8.34
CA ALA A 49 -5.26 4.56 8.22
C ALA A 49 -5.95 4.81 9.58
N ALA A 50 -5.53 4.09 10.62
CA ALA A 50 -6.07 4.28 11.97
C ALA A 50 -5.80 5.69 12.51
N LEU A 51 -4.59 6.22 12.33
CA LEU A 51 -4.24 7.58 12.75
C LEU A 51 -5.09 8.63 12.03
N ARG A 52 -5.32 8.46 10.73
CA ARG A 52 -6.21 9.33 9.95
C ARG A 52 -7.64 9.32 10.51
N GLU A 53 -8.16 8.15 10.88
CA GLU A 53 -9.50 8.03 11.48
C GLU A 53 -9.57 8.68 12.87
N THR A 54 -8.54 8.53 13.71
CA THR A 54 -8.55 9.02 15.09
C THR A 54 -8.17 10.50 15.22
N THR A 55 -7.29 11.00 14.35
CA THR A 55 -6.70 12.35 14.46
C THR A 55 -7.11 13.28 13.33
N GLY A 56 -7.65 12.75 12.23
CA GLY A 56 -7.91 13.51 11.00
C GLY A 56 -6.65 13.84 10.20
N GLU A 57 -5.47 13.40 10.64
CA GLU A 57 -4.21 13.70 9.96
C GLU A 57 -4.14 12.98 8.60
N GLN A 58 -3.80 13.73 7.55
CA GLN A 58 -3.71 13.21 6.18
C GLN A 58 -2.40 12.47 5.92
N ILE A 59 -2.07 11.52 6.81
CA ILE A 59 -0.88 10.68 6.70
C ILE A 59 -1.11 9.53 5.72
N GLY A 60 -0.10 9.25 4.88
CA GLY A 60 -0.14 8.17 3.89
C GLY A 60 -1.13 8.38 2.74
N PRO A 61 -1.20 7.43 1.80
CA PRO A 61 -2.18 7.47 0.73
C PRO A 61 -3.61 7.26 1.27
N PRO A 62 -4.62 7.86 0.65
CA PRO A 62 -6.01 7.74 1.09
C PRO A 62 -6.50 6.30 0.97
N CYS A 63 -7.25 5.85 1.96
CA CYS A 63 -7.82 4.51 2.04
C CYS A 63 -9.34 4.56 2.20
N TYR A 64 -10.01 3.57 1.63
CA TYR A 64 -11.44 3.33 1.78
C TYR A 64 -11.66 2.11 2.67
N THR A 65 -12.47 2.28 3.71
CA THR A 65 -12.92 1.17 4.56
C THR A 65 -14.14 0.54 3.91
N LEU A 66 -13.98 -0.67 3.35
CA LEU A 66 -15.10 -1.43 2.77
C LEU A 66 -15.87 -2.22 3.84
N SER A 67 -15.20 -2.60 4.93
CA SER A 67 -15.78 -3.31 6.09
C SER A 67 -14.85 -3.13 7.29
N GLU A 68 -15.30 -3.52 8.50
CA GLU A 68 -14.56 -3.32 9.77
C GLU A 68 -13.08 -3.74 9.75
N ARG A 69 -12.71 -4.72 8.92
CA ARG A 69 -11.33 -5.22 8.78
C ARG A 69 -10.74 -5.08 7.39
N VAL A 70 -11.51 -4.62 6.40
CA VAL A 70 -11.08 -4.58 5.00
C VAL A 70 -10.91 -3.13 4.56
N ARG A 71 -9.66 -2.75 4.33
CA ARG A 71 -9.29 -1.47 3.74
C ARG A 71 -8.73 -1.67 2.34
N ARG A 72 -9.09 -0.76 1.44
CA ARG A 72 -8.61 -0.70 0.06
C ARG A 72 -8.09 0.67 -0.26
N TRP A 73 -7.14 0.73 -1.19
CA TRP A 73 -6.57 1.98 -1.67
C TRP A 73 -6.85 2.11 -3.15
N ASP A 74 -7.31 3.27 -3.56
CA ASP A 74 -7.48 3.53 -4.98
C ASP A 74 -6.11 3.70 -5.66
N ALA A 75 -5.92 3.00 -6.78
CA ALA A 75 -4.64 3.00 -7.48
C ALA A 75 -4.29 4.39 -8.07
N THR A 76 -5.29 5.18 -8.49
CA THR A 76 -5.10 6.53 -9.03
C THR A 76 -4.71 7.50 -7.92
N GLU A 77 -5.39 7.43 -6.78
CA GLU A 77 -5.12 8.23 -5.60
C GLU A 77 -3.75 7.93 -5.00
N VAL A 78 -3.38 6.64 -4.88
CA VAL A 78 -2.03 6.24 -4.42
C VAL A 78 -0.95 6.81 -5.33
N ARG A 79 -1.15 6.76 -6.65
CA ARG A 79 -0.20 7.37 -7.61
C ARG A 79 -0.15 8.88 -7.48
N SER A 80 -1.30 9.53 -7.29
CA SER A 80 -1.38 10.98 -7.07
C SER A 80 -0.62 11.39 -5.82
N TRP A 81 -0.84 10.68 -4.71
CA TRP A 81 -0.11 10.87 -3.45
C TRP A 81 1.40 10.66 -3.62
N LEU A 82 1.83 9.59 -4.30
CA LEU A 82 3.24 9.33 -4.59
C LEU A 82 3.90 10.47 -5.38
N LYS A 83 3.17 11.08 -6.32
CA LYS A 83 3.66 12.26 -7.06
C LYS A 83 3.77 13.49 -6.15
N GLN A 84 2.86 13.67 -5.21
CA GLN A 84 2.87 14.79 -4.27
C GLN A 84 4.02 14.70 -3.26
N VAL A 85 4.27 13.51 -2.68
CA VAL A 85 5.30 13.35 -1.63
C VAL A 85 6.74 13.29 -2.16
N ARG A 86 6.93 13.09 -3.47
CA ARG A 86 8.26 13.15 -4.12
C ARG A 86 8.69 14.58 -4.49
N ARG A 87 7.87 15.60 -4.17
CA ARG A 87 8.18 17.01 -4.38
C ARG A 87 8.89 17.60 -3.16
#